data_AF-A0A963LFG3-F1
#
_entry.id   AF-A0A963LFG3-F1
#
_cell.length_a   1.000
_cell.length_b   1.000
_cell.length_c   1.000
_cell.angle_alpha   90.00
_cell.angle_beta   90.00
_cell.angle_gamma   90.00
#
_symmetry.space_group_name_H-M   'P 1'
#
loop_
_entity.id
_entity.type
_entity.pdbx_description
1 polymer ?
#
loop_
_entity_poly.entity_id
_entity_poly.type
_entity_poly.pdbx_seq_one_letter_code
_entity_poly.pdbx_strand_id
1 'polypeptide(L)'
;MKLSDDDFTLFGVAQCFAQDRATLDARWRALQADVHPDRFAAEGAAAQRVAMQWAMRVNEAYQRLKDPLTRAAYPCGLRGAAIDAESNTAMPADCLIKQMAWREAL
;
A
#
# COMPACT_ATOMS: atom_id res chain seq x y z
N MET A 1 13.19 -10.19 -5.93
CA MET A 1 11.82 -9.68 -6.06
C MET A 1 10.91 -10.86 -6.37
N LYS A 2 10.05 -11.22 -5.42
CA LYS A 2 8.97 -12.21 -5.57
C LYS A 2 7.65 -11.47 -5.43
N LEU A 3 6.60 -11.92 -6.14
CA LEU A 3 5.26 -11.34 -6.02
C LEU A 3 4.73 -11.39 -4.57
N SER A 4 5.24 -12.33 -3.78
CA SER A 4 4.90 -12.55 -2.37
C SER A 4 5.72 -11.72 -1.38
N ASP A 5 6.71 -10.94 -1.82
CA ASP A 5 7.47 -10.08 -0.90
C ASP A 5 6.54 -9.02 -0.28
N ASP A 6 6.84 -8.55 0.93
CA ASP A 6 6.12 -7.42 1.52
C ASP A 6 6.41 -6.12 0.76
N ASP A 7 5.56 -5.11 0.94
CA ASP A 7 5.63 -3.88 0.15
C ASP A 7 6.93 -3.09 0.39
N PHE A 8 7.49 -3.11 1.61
CA PHE A 8 8.72 -2.39 1.92
C PHE A 8 9.91 -3.05 1.23
N THR A 9 9.98 -4.38 1.28
CA THR A 9 10.98 -5.19 0.57
C THR A 9 10.84 -5.00 -0.95
N LEU A 10 9.62 -5.02 -1.48
CA LEU A 10 9.33 -4.79 -2.89
C LEU A 10 9.84 -3.41 -3.37
N PHE A 11 9.66 -2.38 -2.55
CA PHE A 11 10.08 -1.01 -2.85
C PHE A 11 11.56 -0.73 -2.49
N GLY A 12 12.22 -1.65 -1.79
CA GLY A 12 13.58 -1.46 -1.30
C GLY A 12 13.70 -0.27 -0.33
N VAL A 13 12.69 -0.09 0.53
CA VAL A 13 12.63 0.96 1.55
C VAL A 13 12.62 0.35 2.95
N ALA A 14 12.98 1.15 3.97
CA ALA A 14 12.97 0.69 5.34
C ALA A 14 11.54 0.37 5.81
N GLN A 15 11.36 -0.70 6.60
CA GLN A 15 10.07 -1.06 7.19
C GLN A 15 9.72 -0.17 8.38
N CYS A 16 9.39 1.09 8.12
CA CYS A 16 9.00 2.08 9.13
C CYS A 16 7.78 2.90 8.70
N PHE A 17 7.11 3.53 9.66
CA PHE A 17 5.96 4.39 9.36
C PHE A 17 6.37 5.67 8.63
N ALA A 18 7.48 6.28 9.01
CA ALA A 18 7.97 7.50 8.38
C ALA A 18 8.62 7.16 7.04
N GLN A 19 7.89 7.41 5.95
CA GLN A 19 8.38 7.22 4.58
C GLN A 19 8.53 8.54 3.88
N ASP A 20 9.61 8.69 3.12
CA ASP A 20 9.76 9.81 2.20
C ASP A 20 8.93 9.58 0.93
N ARG A 21 8.00 10.49 0.67
CA ARG A 21 7.09 10.41 -0.49
C ARG A 21 7.85 10.52 -1.81
N ALA A 22 8.90 11.34 -1.88
CA ALA A 22 9.67 11.49 -3.11
C ALA A 22 10.38 10.18 -3.47
N THR A 23 10.96 9.50 -2.47
CA THR A 23 11.57 8.18 -2.62
C THR A 23 10.56 7.13 -3.07
N LEU A 24 9.35 7.08 -2.46
CA LEU A 24 8.30 6.15 -2.88
C LEU A 24 7.86 6.39 -4.33
N ASP A 25 7.67 7.65 -4.72
CA ASP A 25 7.27 8.01 -6.08
C ASP A 25 8.36 7.64 -7.11
N ALA A 26 9.64 7.83 -6.77
CA ALA A 26 10.75 7.44 -7.63
C ALA A 26 10.85 5.92 -7.79
N ARG A 27 10.73 5.16 -6.69
CA ARG A 27 10.73 3.69 -6.70
C ARG A 27 9.56 3.14 -7.49
N TRP A 28 8.36 3.70 -7.30
CA TRP A 28 7.17 3.31 -8.06
C TRP A 28 7.37 3.49 -9.56
N ARG A 29 7.86 4.65 -10.02
CA ARG A 29 8.11 4.89 -11.44
C ARG A 29 9.13 3.90 -12.02
N ALA A 30 10.21 3.62 -11.30
CA ALA A 30 11.22 2.66 -11.73
C ALA A 30 10.64 1.24 -11.87
N LEU A 31 9.95 0.75 -10.82
CA LEU A 31 9.33 -0.57 -10.82
C LEU A 31 8.26 -0.69 -11.92
N GLN A 32 7.40 0.33 -12.05
CA GLN A 32 6.33 0.34 -13.05
C GLN A 32 6.89 0.29 -14.46
N ALA A 33 8.00 0.99 -14.72
CA ALA A 33 8.68 0.93 -16.01
C ALA A 33 9.21 -0.47 -16.29
N ASP A 34 9.71 -1.21 -15.29
CA ASP A 34 10.25 -2.56 -15.47
C ASP A 34 9.18 -3.62 -15.74
N VAL A 35 7.98 -3.43 -15.20
CA VAL A 35 6.90 -4.42 -15.27
C VAL A 35 5.75 -4.01 -16.20
N HIS A 36 5.91 -2.94 -16.99
CA HIS A 36 4.85 -2.44 -17.86
C HIS A 36 4.46 -3.48 -18.94
N PRO A 37 3.16 -3.83 -19.11
CA PRO A 37 2.72 -4.83 -20.08
C PRO A 37 3.16 -4.56 -21.53
N ASP A 38 3.23 -3.29 -21.92
CA ASP A 38 3.65 -2.90 -23.27
C ASP A 38 5.08 -3.30 -23.60
N ARG A 39 5.97 -3.42 -22.61
CA ARG A 39 7.34 -3.91 -22.83
C ARG A 39 7.36 -5.36 -23.27
N PHE A 40 6.36 -6.13 -22.88
CA PHE A 40 6.24 -7.56 -23.14
C PHE A 40 5.23 -7.87 -24.25
N ALA A 41 4.74 -6.85 -24.98
CA ALA A 41 3.75 -7.02 -26.05
C ALA A 41 4.26 -7.95 -27.18
N ALA A 42 5.57 -7.92 -27.46
CA ALA A 42 6.21 -8.78 -28.45
C ALA A 42 6.48 -10.21 -27.94
N GLU A 43 6.42 -10.45 -26.63
CA GLU A 43 6.76 -11.74 -25.99
C GLU A 43 5.53 -12.66 -25.84
N GLY A 44 4.35 -12.20 -26.28
CA GLY A 44 3.12 -12.97 -26.32
C GLY A 44 2.26 -12.86 -25.06
N ALA A 45 1.04 -13.41 -25.15
CA ALA A 45 -0.02 -13.20 -24.16
C ALA A 45 0.29 -13.78 -22.75
N ALA A 46 1.18 -14.76 -22.63
CA ALA A 46 1.60 -15.28 -21.33
C ALA A 46 2.49 -14.27 -20.59
N ALA A 47 3.51 -13.73 -21.27
CA ALA A 47 4.42 -12.73 -20.73
C ALA A 47 3.68 -11.43 -20.36
N GLN A 48 2.78 -10.97 -21.24
CA GLN A 48 1.95 -9.79 -20.99
C GLN A 48 1.06 -9.94 -19.73
N ARG A 49 0.49 -11.13 -19.50
CA ARG A 49 -0.31 -11.40 -18.30
C ARG A 49 0.53 -11.36 -17.03
N VAL A 50 1.75 -11.92 -17.06
CA VAL A 50 2.67 -11.86 -15.92
C VAL A 50 3.08 -10.42 -15.63
N ALA A 51 3.40 -9.64 -16.66
CA ALA A 51 3.69 -8.20 -16.53
C ALA A 51 2.51 -7.43 -15.91
N MET A 52 1.27 -7.73 -16.33
CA MET A 52 0.06 -7.13 -15.77
C MET A 52 -0.12 -7.46 -14.28
N GLN A 53 0.15 -8.69 -13.85
CA GLN A 53 0.10 -9.07 -12.43
C GLN A 53 1.13 -8.28 -11.62
N TRP A 54 2.34 -8.11 -12.15
CA TRP A 54 3.36 -7.30 -11.50
C TRP A 54 3.00 -5.82 -11.43
N ALA A 55 2.48 -5.24 -12.52
CA ALA A 55 2.03 -3.85 -12.55
C ALA A 55 0.93 -3.60 -11.49
N MET A 56 -0.01 -4.54 -11.35
CA MET A 56 -1.03 -4.47 -10.30
C MET A 56 -0.41 -4.54 -8.90
N ARG A 57 0.48 -5.50 -8.66
CA ARG A 57 1.18 -5.68 -7.37
C ARG A 57 1.98 -4.45 -6.95
N VAL A 58 2.67 -3.81 -7.89
CA VAL A 58 3.45 -2.57 -7.68
C VAL A 58 2.54 -1.41 -7.34
N ASN A 59 1.40 -1.27 -8.04
CA ASN A 59 0.42 -0.23 -7.76
C ASN A 59 -0.23 -0.38 -6.38
N GLU A 60 -0.62 -1.59 -6.00
CA GLU A 60 -1.20 -1.87 -4.68
C GLU A 60 -0.21 -1.52 -3.54
N ALA A 61 1.04 -1.96 -3.67
CA ALA A 61 2.09 -1.60 -2.71
C ALA A 61 2.28 -0.08 -2.63
N TYR A 62 2.36 0.60 -3.77
CA TYR A 62 2.52 2.05 -3.81
C TYR A 62 1.38 2.76 -3.09
N GLN A 63 0.12 2.39 -3.36
CA GLN A 63 -1.03 3.01 -2.71
C GLN A 63 -1.01 2.78 -1.19
N ARG A 64 -0.72 1.55 -0.76
CA ARG A 64 -0.63 1.18 0.66
C ARG A 64 0.51 1.90 1.39
N LEU A 65 1.66 2.06 0.75
CA LEU A 65 2.80 2.78 1.34
C LEU A 65 2.66 4.29 1.26
N LYS A 66 1.86 4.84 0.33
CA LYS A 66 1.68 6.28 0.17
C LYS A 66 0.72 6.86 1.20
N ASP A 67 -0.42 6.22 1.39
CA ASP A 67 -1.45 6.68 2.33
C ASP A 67 -1.03 6.41 3.79
N PRO A 68 -1.01 7.41 4.69
CA PRO A 68 -0.56 7.22 6.06
C PRO A 68 -1.39 6.21 6.85
N LEU A 69 -2.71 6.15 6.66
CA LEU A 69 -3.58 5.28 7.45
C LEU A 69 -3.35 3.81 7.08
N THR A 70 -3.37 3.49 5.80
CA THR A 70 -3.08 2.15 5.30
C THR A 70 -1.63 1.74 5.55
N ARG A 71 -0.68 2.67 5.47
CA ARG A 71 0.73 2.43 5.85
C ARG A 71 0.89 2.11 7.33
N ALA A 72 0.14 2.75 8.22
CA ALA A 72 0.18 2.45 9.65
C ALA A 72 -0.42 1.07 9.96
N ALA A 73 -1.54 0.72 9.32
CA ALA A 73 -2.20 -0.57 9.51
C ALA A 73 -1.40 -1.76 8.96
N TYR A 74 -0.62 -1.54 7.91
CA TYR A 74 0.06 -2.62 7.18
C TYR A 74 1.08 -3.42 8.02
N PRO A 75 2.03 -2.81 8.75
CA PRO A 75 2.93 -3.54 9.64
C PRO A 75 2.22 -4.29 10.76
N CYS A 76 1.05 -3.83 11.20
CA CYS A 76 0.24 -4.53 12.20
C CYS A 76 -0.33 -5.82 11.61
N GLY A 77 -0.88 -5.77 10.38
CA GLY A 77 -1.32 -6.94 9.63
C GLY A 77 -0.18 -7.95 9.35
N LEU A 78 1.00 -7.47 8.94
CA LEU A 78 2.19 -8.34 8.74
C LEU A 78 2.62 -9.08 10.03
N ARG A 79 2.30 -8.54 11.20
CA ARG A 79 2.61 -9.15 12.51
C ARG A 79 1.43 -9.93 13.10
N GLY A 80 0.35 -10.14 12.35
CA GLY A 80 -0.83 -10.88 12.80
C GLY A 80 -1.74 -10.10 13.74
N ALA A 81 -1.59 -8.78 13.83
CA ALA A 81 -2.41 -7.89 14.67
C ALA A 81 -3.13 -6.87 13.78
N ALA A 82 -3.99 -7.33 12.87
CA ALA A 82 -4.74 -6.44 11.99
C ALA A 82 -5.62 -5.46 12.81
N ILE A 83 -5.73 -4.22 12.34
CA ILE A 83 -6.48 -3.17 13.04
C ILE A 83 -7.99 -3.35 12.89
N ASP A 84 -8.43 -3.99 11.80
CA ASP A 84 -9.83 -4.27 11.48
C ASP A 84 -10.74 -3.03 11.60
N ALA A 85 -10.26 -1.88 11.10
CA ALA A 85 -10.86 -0.56 11.35
C ALA A 85 -12.35 -0.44 11.00
N GLU A 86 -12.85 -1.24 10.05
CA GLU A 86 -14.26 -1.24 9.63
C GLU A 86 -15.19 -2.05 10.56
N SER A 87 -14.64 -3.04 11.29
CA SER A 87 -15.42 -3.93 12.16
C SER A 87 -15.12 -3.71 13.65
N ASN A 88 -13.93 -3.23 13.98
CA ASN A 88 -13.51 -2.88 15.32
C ASN A 88 -13.91 -1.43 15.64
N THR A 89 -15.16 -1.27 16.08
CA THR A 89 -15.74 0.03 16.47
C THR A 89 -15.49 0.40 17.94
N ALA A 90 -14.70 -0.41 18.66
CA ALA A 90 -14.36 -0.14 20.05
C ALA A 90 -13.55 1.16 20.14
N MET A 91 -14.17 2.18 20.75
CA MET A 91 -13.60 3.52 20.84
C MET A 91 -13.78 4.07 22.26
N PRO A 92 -12.77 4.70 22.86
CA PRO A 92 -12.92 5.40 24.12
C PRO A 92 -14.07 6.43 24.06
N ALA A 93 -14.88 6.50 25.12
CA ALA A 93 -16.08 7.34 25.14
C ALA A 93 -15.77 8.83 24.92
N ASP A 94 -14.65 9.31 25.45
CA ASP A 94 -14.18 10.68 25.26
C ASP A 94 -13.82 11.00 23.80
N CYS A 95 -13.30 10.01 23.06
CA CYS A 95 -13.05 10.13 21.63
C CYS A 95 -14.37 10.21 20.83
N LEU A 96 -15.34 9.36 21.15
CA LEU A 96 -16.66 9.38 20.50
C LEU A 96 -17.40 10.70 20.71
N ILE A 97 -17.40 11.23 21.94
CA ILE A 97 -18.04 12.52 22.25
C ILE A 97 -17.40 13.64 21.43
N LYS A 98 -16.07 13.67 21.29
CA LYS A 98 -15.38 14.65 20.44
C LYS A 98 -15.79 14.52 18.96
N GLN A 99 -15.89 13.29 18.45
CA GLN A 99 -16.30 13.04 17.07
C GLN A 99 -17.74 13.53 16.79
N MET A 100 -18.67 13.31 17.73
CA MET A 100 -20.05 13.83 17.63
C MET A 100 -20.07 15.37 17.62
N ALA A 101 -19.33 16.01 18.52
CA ALA A 101 -19.25 17.47 18.58
C ALA A 101 -18.68 18.09 17.29
N TRP A 102 -17.65 17.48 16.70
CA TRP A 102 -17.13 17.93 15.39
C TRP A 102 -18.16 17.79 14.28
N ARG A 103 -18.95 16.70 14.30
CA ARG A 103 -20.00 16.48 13.30
C ARG A 103 -21.14 17.50 13.42
N GLU A 104 -21.50 17.90 14.65
CA GLU A 104 -22.54 18.91 14.91
C GLU A 104 -22.11 20.33 14.52
N ALA A 105 -20.81 20.61 14.47
CA ALA A 105 -20.25 21.92 14.11
C ALA A 105 -20.06 22.14 12.59
N LEU A 106 -20.34 21.12 11.76
CA LEU A 106 -20.32 21.19 10.29
C LEU A 106 -21.69 21.63 9.76
#